data_AF-A0AAJ0CXD3-F1
#
_entry.id   AF-A0AAJ0CXD3-F1
#
_cell.length_a   1.000
_cell.length_b   1.000
_cell.length_c   1.000
_cell.angle_alpha   90.00
_cell.angle_beta   90.00
_cell.angle_gamma   90.00
#
_symmetry.space_group_name_H-M   'P 1'
#
loop_
_entity.id
_entity.type
_entity.pdbx_description
1 polymer ?
#
loop_
_entity_poly.entity_id
_entity_poly.type
_entity_poly.pdbx_seq_one_letter_code
_entity_poly.pdbx_strand_id
1 'polypeptide(L)'
;MRFSNIVLAAAAGTAVNAQRPKDEPICDYYTKALLKNNTAMNQATLLTLLVNTVVIGNYTMPNVGVKVPGILAPGEVGGKMVNLAPYFSGGLASTNTGGKTGSSVNFLDGGGAEPLKMNKPANDNTSKQ
;
A
#
# COMPACT_ATOMS: atom_id res chain seq x y z
N MET A 1 3.14 58.19 17.96
CA MET A 1 2.40 57.09 17.33
C MET A 1 3.34 56.40 16.36
N ARG A 2 3.85 55.20 16.71
CA ARG A 2 4.70 54.41 15.80
C ARG A 2 3.84 53.27 15.26
N PHE A 3 3.52 53.35 13.98
CA PHE A 3 2.67 52.39 13.30
C PHE A 3 3.41 51.06 13.11
N SER A 4 2.68 50.00 13.42
CA SER A 4 3.08 48.60 13.47
C SER A 4 3.40 48.03 12.09
N ASN A 5 4.47 47.24 11.99
CA ASN A 5 4.68 46.32 10.89
C ASN A 5 4.43 44.90 11.40
N ILE A 6 3.17 44.45 11.31
CA ILE A 6 2.83 43.04 11.50
C ILE A 6 3.21 42.32 10.19
N VAL A 7 4.28 41.53 10.25
CA VAL A 7 4.67 40.63 9.16
C VAL A 7 3.72 39.45 9.18
N LEU A 8 2.79 39.38 8.22
CA LEU A 8 2.03 38.16 7.94
C LEU A 8 3.00 37.12 7.34
N ALA A 9 3.39 36.13 8.13
CA ALA A 9 4.02 34.93 7.61
C ALA A 9 2.95 34.11 6.87
N ALA A 10 3.01 34.09 5.54
CA ALA A 10 2.19 33.19 4.74
C ALA A 10 2.65 31.74 5.03
N ALA A 11 1.77 30.95 5.65
CA ALA A 11 1.96 29.51 5.73
C ALA A 11 1.89 28.95 4.31
N ALA A 12 3.04 28.67 3.70
CA ALA A 12 3.13 27.86 2.49
C ALA A 12 2.76 26.42 2.86
N GLY A 13 1.46 26.14 2.93
CA GLY A 13 0.97 24.77 2.87
C GLY A 13 1.45 24.21 1.53
N THR A 14 2.32 23.20 1.56
CA THR A 14 2.69 22.46 0.36
C THR A 14 1.42 21.80 -0.16
N ALA A 15 0.77 22.42 -1.12
CA ALA A 15 -0.26 21.76 -1.89
C ALA A 15 0.42 20.58 -2.58
N VAL A 16 0.17 19.37 -2.07
CA VAL A 16 0.53 18.14 -2.78
C VAL A 16 -0.43 18.08 -3.96
N ASN A 17 -0.09 18.77 -5.04
CA ASN A 17 -0.79 18.62 -6.29
C ASN A 17 -0.60 17.16 -6.71
N ALA A 18 -1.71 16.44 -6.88
CA ALA A 18 -1.66 15.14 -7.51
C ALA A 18 -0.91 15.29 -8.84
N GLN A 19 0.11 14.46 -9.06
CA GLN A 19 0.97 14.52 -10.26
C GLN A 19 0.17 14.25 -11.55
N ARG A 20 -1.01 13.63 -11.40
CA ARG A 20 -1.98 13.28 -12.44
C ARG A 20 -2.94 14.43 -12.79
N PRO A 21 -3.25 14.68 -14.08
CA PRO A 21 -4.33 15.56 -14.50
C PRO A 21 -5.68 15.15 -13.90
N LYS A 22 -6.49 16.12 -13.43
CA LYS A 22 -7.76 15.82 -12.72
C LYS A 22 -8.69 14.87 -13.50
N ASP A 23 -8.74 15.01 -14.81
CA ASP A 23 -9.69 14.32 -15.70
C ASP A 23 -9.19 12.96 -16.23
N GLU A 24 -7.96 12.53 -15.92
CA GLU A 24 -7.43 11.23 -16.39
C GLU A 24 -7.54 10.16 -15.30
N PRO A 25 -8.14 8.97 -15.50
CA PRO A 25 -8.23 7.96 -14.44
C PRO A 25 -6.88 7.59 -13.80
N ILE A 26 -6.88 7.25 -12.50
CA ILE A 26 -5.66 6.90 -11.73
C ILE A 26 -4.89 5.76 -12.41
N CYS A 27 -5.58 4.66 -12.75
CA CYS A 27 -4.96 3.52 -13.39
C CYS A 27 -4.41 3.89 -14.77
N ASP A 28 -5.12 4.70 -15.56
CA ASP A 28 -4.67 5.10 -16.89
C ASP A 28 -3.38 5.91 -16.83
N TYR A 29 -3.34 6.93 -15.96
CA TYR A 29 -2.17 7.79 -15.80
C TYR A 29 -0.94 7.02 -15.32
N TYR A 30 -1.04 6.30 -14.21
CA TYR A 30 0.11 5.61 -13.64
C TYR A 30 0.54 4.40 -14.45
N THR A 31 -0.38 3.77 -15.20
CA THR A 31 -0.01 2.71 -16.14
C THR A 31 0.86 3.28 -17.26
N LYS A 32 0.50 4.43 -17.84
CA LYS A 32 1.35 5.08 -18.85
C LYS A 32 2.67 5.58 -18.26
N ALA A 33 2.62 6.24 -17.10
CA ALA A 33 3.79 6.83 -16.47
C ALA A 33 4.85 5.80 -16.07
N LEU A 34 4.43 4.61 -15.60
CA LEU A 34 5.32 3.58 -15.08
C LEU A 34 5.58 2.44 -16.06
N LEU A 35 4.59 2.09 -16.89
CA LEU A 35 4.63 0.92 -17.78
C LEU A 35 4.49 1.30 -19.27
N LYS A 36 4.59 2.59 -19.60
CA LYS A 36 4.56 3.20 -20.95
C LYS A 36 3.20 3.15 -21.65
N ASN A 37 2.68 1.97 -21.92
CA ASN A 37 1.44 1.78 -22.69
C ASN A 37 0.27 1.42 -21.78
N ASN A 38 -0.90 2.01 -22.02
CA ASN A 38 -2.11 1.66 -21.29
C ASN A 38 -2.81 0.46 -21.93
N THR A 39 -2.50 -0.75 -21.46
CA THR A 39 -3.16 -2.00 -21.86
C THR A 39 -3.76 -2.69 -20.65
N ALA A 40 -4.73 -3.58 -20.83
CA ALA A 40 -5.32 -4.35 -19.73
C ALA A 40 -4.24 -5.11 -18.93
N MET A 41 -3.23 -5.68 -19.62
CA MET A 41 -2.10 -6.36 -18.99
C MET A 41 -1.24 -5.42 -18.14
N ASN A 42 -0.95 -4.22 -18.63
CA ASN A 42 -0.17 -3.25 -17.88
C ASN A 42 -0.97 -2.68 -16.69
N GLN A 43 -2.28 -2.49 -16.82
CA GLN A 43 -3.13 -2.11 -15.68
C GLN A 43 -3.15 -3.19 -14.60
N ALA A 44 -3.30 -4.46 -15.00
CA ALA A 44 -3.21 -5.59 -14.06
C ALA A 44 -1.84 -5.63 -13.37
N THR A 45 -0.76 -5.44 -14.14
CA THR A 45 0.61 -5.36 -13.61
C THR A 45 0.75 -4.23 -12.61
N LEU A 46 0.24 -3.03 -12.91
CA LEU A 46 0.27 -1.89 -11.99
C LEU A 46 -0.42 -2.23 -10.67
N LEU A 47 -1.60 -2.87 -10.72
CA LEU A 47 -2.32 -3.28 -9.52
C LEU A 47 -1.57 -4.35 -8.73
N THR A 48 -0.97 -5.34 -9.40
CA THR A 48 -0.13 -6.35 -8.74
C THR A 48 1.04 -5.69 -8.02
N LEU A 49 1.77 -4.78 -8.68
CA LEU A 49 2.89 -4.06 -8.07
C LEU A 49 2.46 -3.22 -6.88
N LEU A 50 1.33 -2.53 -7.00
CA LEU A 50 0.78 -1.69 -5.93
C LEU A 50 0.36 -2.51 -4.72
N VAL A 51 -0.45 -3.55 -4.91
CA VAL A 51 -0.94 -4.42 -3.83
C VAL A 51 0.23 -5.09 -3.13
N ASN A 52 1.18 -5.67 -3.88
CA ASN A 52 2.34 -6.31 -3.27
C ASN A 52 3.16 -5.29 -2.47
N THR A 53 3.36 -4.06 -2.99
CA THR A 53 4.08 -3.01 -2.25
C THR A 53 3.35 -2.61 -0.97
N VAL A 54 2.01 -2.52 -1.00
CA VAL A 54 1.21 -2.24 0.19
C VAL A 54 1.35 -3.36 1.22
N VAL A 55 1.35 -4.63 0.79
CA VAL A 55 1.39 -5.79 1.69
C VAL A 55 2.78 -6.01 2.27
N ILE A 56 3.82 -6.09 1.44
CA ILE A 56 5.17 -6.53 1.82
C ILE A 56 6.23 -5.43 1.80
N GLY A 57 5.84 -4.19 1.47
CA GLY A 57 6.76 -3.07 1.34
C GLY A 57 7.47 -3.06 -0.02
N ASN A 58 8.40 -2.12 -0.21
CA ASN A 58 9.11 -2.01 -1.48
C ASN A 58 9.95 -3.26 -1.79
N TYR A 59 9.74 -3.87 -2.96
CA TYR A 59 10.42 -5.10 -3.39
C TYR A 59 10.90 -5.07 -4.84
N THR A 60 10.54 -4.03 -5.62
CA THR A 60 11.05 -3.81 -6.98
C THR A 60 12.44 -3.14 -6.95
N MET A 61 13.10 -2.89 -8.08
CA MET A 61 14.32 -2.07 -8.10
C MET A 61 14.27 -1.15 -9.34
N PRO A 62 14.73 0.11 -9.23
CA PRO A 62 15.32 0.77 -8.06
C PRO A 62 14.26 1.37 -7.10
N ASN A 63 14.37 1.09 -5.79
CA ASN A 63 13.51 1.67 -4.74
C ASN A 63 14.21 2.85 -4.05
N VAL A 64 14.38 3.97 -4.75
CA VAL A 64 15.06 5.14 -4.21
C VAL A 64 14.04 6.22 -3.80
N GLY A 65 14.26 6.84 -2.64
CA GLY A 65 13.59 8.08 -2.24
C GLY A 65 12.35 7.94 -1.33
N VAL A 66 11.68 6.78 -1.27
CA VAL A 66 10.54 6.56 -0.35
C VAL A 66 10.58 5.15 0.22
N LYS A 67 10.65 5.02 1.55
CA LYS A 67 10.55 3.74 2.25
C LYS A 67 9.09 3.40 2.51
N VAL A 68 8.63 2.30 1.96
CA VAL A 68 7.32 1.69 2.23
C VAL A 68 7.56 0.36 2.96
N PRO A 69 7.24 0.26 4.25
CA PRO A 69 7.47 -0.95 5.04
C PRO A 69 6.47 -2.08 4.74
N GLY A 70 5.26 -1.74 4.27
CA GLY A 70 4.16 -2.69 4.07
C GLY A 70 3.35 -2.95 5.34
N ILE A 71 2.10 -3.40 5.18
CA ILE A 71 1.19 -3.68 6.31
C ILE A 71 1.65 -4.88 7.17
N LEU A 72 2.40 -5.82 6.59
CA LEU A 72 2.91 -6.97 7.35
C LEU A 72 4.15 -6.65 8.19
N ALA A 73 4.79 -5.50 7.98
CA ALA A 73 5.90 -5.07 8.81
C ALA A 73 5.39 -4.46 10.13
N PRO A 74 6.07 -4.71 11.27
CA PRO A 74 5.82 -3.98 12.51
C PRO A 74 6.04 -2.48 12.32
N GLY A 75 5.24 -1.68 13.02
CA GLY A 75 5.32 -0.22 13.04
C GLY A 75 5.12 0.36 14.43
N GLU A 76 5.08 1.69 14.52
CA GLU A 76 4.83 2.42 15.76
C GLU A 76 3.76 3.51 15.53
N VAL A 77 2.78 3.58 16.42
CA VAL A 77 1.73 4.61 16.40
C VAL A 77 1.62 5.23 17.79
N GLY A 78 1.99 6.49 17.92
CA GLY A 78 1.94 7.23 19.18
C GLY A 78 2.78 6.60 20.30
N GLY A 79 4.01 6.17 20.00
CA GLY A 79 4.92 5.53 20.97
C GLY A 79 4.61 4.06 21.27
N LYS A 80 3.61 3.47 20.60
CA LYS A 80 3.21 2.07 20.81
C LYS A 80 3.58 1.23 19.59
N MET A 81 4.30 0.15 19.82
CA MET A 81 4.58 -0.85 18.80
C MET A 81 3.27 -1.52 18.36
N VAL A 82 3.06 -1.60 17.05
CA VAL A 82 1.91 -2.23 16.40
C VAL A 82 2.41 -3.28 15.43
N ASN A 83 1.82 -4.47 15.46
CA ASN A 83 2.07 -5.51 14.49
C ASN A 83 0.74 -6.07 13.97
N LEU A 84 0.48 -5.88 12.68
CA LEU A 84 -0.77 -6.32 12.05
C LEU A 84 -0.66 -7.74 11.46
N ALA A 85 0.55 -8.29 11.28
CA ALA A 85 0.73 -9.60 10.66
C ALA A 85 -0.10 -10.75 11.30
N PRO A 86 -0.27 -10.82 12.64
CA PRO A 86 -1.09 -11.88 13.27
C PRO A 86 -2.57 -11.87 12.86
N TYR A 87 -3.09 -10.74 12.39
CA TYR A 87 -4.47 -10.62 11.89
C TYR A 87 -4.64 -11.22 10.48
N PHE A 88 -3.54 -11.42 9.74
CA PHE A 88 -3.53 -11.99 8.39
C PHE A 88 -3.11 -13.45 8.35
N SER A 89 -2.37 -13.94 9.36
CA SER A 89 -1.79 -15.29 9.35
C SER A 89 -2.73 -16.39 9.87
N GLY A 90 -3.98 -16.05 10.21
CA GLY A 90 -4.90 -16.96 10.91
C GLY A 90 -4.55 -17.22 12.38
N GLY A 91 -3.56 -16.50 12.93
CA GLY A 91 -3.16 -16.62 14.34
C GLY A 91 -4.19 -16.06 15.31
N LEU A 92 -5.07 -15.17 14.84
CA LEU A 92 -6.14 -14.56 15.63
C LEU A 92 -7.51 -14.83 15.00
N ALA A 93 -8.50 -15.06 15.86
CA ALA A 93 -9.90 -15.16 15.47
C ALA A 93 -10.51 -13.76 15.26
N SER A 94 -9.97 -13.01 14.29
CA SER A 94 -10.29 -11.59 14.07
C SER A 94 -11.12 -11.32 12.82
N THR A 95 -11.31 -12.30 11.93
CA THR A 95 -11.99 -12.09 10.65
C THR A 95 -13.50 -12.21 10.80
N ASN A 96 -14.25 -11.23 10.29
CA ASN A 96 -15.70 -11.32 10.20
C ASN A 96 -16.10 -12.20 9.00
N THR A 97 -16.67 -13.36 9.28
CA THR A 97 -17.18 -14.32 8.30
C THR A 97 -18.72 -14.36 8.26
N GLY A 98 -19.39 -13.36 8.84
CA GLY A 98 -20.84 -13.29 8.97
C GLY A 98 -21.41 -13.94 10.24
N GLY A 99 -20.54 -14.48 11.11
CA GLY A 99 -20.91 -15.08 12.40
C GLY A 99 -21.02 -14.07 13.56
N LYS A 100 -21.27 -14.60 14.76
CA LYS A 100 -21.34 -13.81 16.02
C LYS A 100 -19.97 -13.53 16.66
N THR A 101 -18.93 -14.21 16.20
CA THR A 101 -17.54 -14.09 16.68
C THR A 101 -16.59 -14.06 15.48
N GLY A 102 -15.38 -13.52 15.69
CA GLY A 102 -14.36 -13.56 14.66
C GLY A 102 -13.87 -15.00 14.41
N SER A 103 -13.42 -15.26 13.18
CA SER A 103 -12.86 -16.54 12.74
C SER A 103 -11.37 -16.38 12.43
N SER A 104 -10.61 -17.45 12.67
CA SER A 104 -9.21 -17.55 12.27
C SER A 104 -9.14 -17.87 10.78
N VAL A 105 -8.72 -16.89 9.98
CA VAL A 105 -8.55 -17.04 8.53
C VAL A 105 -7.11 -16.70 8.18
N ASN A 106 -6.43 -17.62 7.50
CA ASN A 106 -5.07 -17.39 7.00
C ASN A 106 -5.14 -16.83 5.58
N PHE A 107 -4.90 -15.53 5.45
CA PHE A 107 -4.80 -14.82 4.17
C PHE A 107 -3.39 -14.90 3.57
N LEU A 108 -2.46 -15.60 4.23
CA LEU A 108 -1.08 -15.79 3.81
C LEU A 108 -0.78 -17.29 3.59
N ASP A 109 -1.81 -18.09 3.32
CA ASP A 109 -1.71 -19.55 3.18
C ASP A 109 -0.95 -19.99 1.93
N GLY A 110 -0.72 -19.08 0.98
CA GLY A 110 0.00 -19.32 -0.27
C GLY A 110 1.51 -19.12 -0.21
N GLY A 111 2.11 -19.02 0.98
CA GLY A 111 3.54 -18.70 1.14
C GLY A 111 3.83 -17.25 1.53
N GLY A 112 2.78 -16.46 1.79
CA GLY A 112 2.89 -15.11 2.32
C GLY A 112 3.70 -14.18 1.41
N ALA A 113 4.77 -13.60 1.93
CA ALA A 113 5.54 -12.59 1.19
C ALA A 113 6.40 -13.15 0.05
N GLU A 114 6.73 -14.44 0.07
CA GLU A 114 7.60 -15.07 -0.94
C GLU A 114 7.04 -15.01 -2.37
N PRO A 115 5.81 -15.50 -2.65
CA PRO A 115 5.23 -15.40 -4.00
C PRO A 115 5.00 -13.96 -4.44
N LEU A 116 4.66 -13.06 -3.49
CA LEU A 116 4.39 -11.64 -3.79
C LEU A 116 5.64 -10.92 -4.30
N LYS A 117 6.84 -11.28 -3.81
CA LYS A 117 8.12 -10.76 -4.36
C LYS A 117 8.34 -11.15 -5.82
N MET A 118 7.69 -12.21 -6.28
CA MET A 118 7.74 -12.70 -7.66
C MET A 118 6.53 -12.26 -8.50
N ASN A 119 5.71 -11.32 -8.00
CA ASN A 119 4.44 -10.90 -8.62
C ASN A 119 3.44 -12.06 -8.80
N LYS A 120 3.53 -13.10 -7.97
CA LYS A 120 2.59 -14.22 -7.94
C LYS A 120 1.63 -14.06 -6.76
N PRO A 121 0.35 -14.47 -6.89
CA PRO A 121 -0.59 -14.45 -5.78
C PRO A 121 -0.21 -15.43 -4.68
N ALA A 122 0.25 -16.64 -5.05
CA ALA A 122 0.61 -17.72 -4.15
C ALA A 122 1.67 -18.65 -4.78
N ASN A 123 2.23 -19.57 -3.99
CA ASN A 123 3.15 -20.62 -4.42
C ASN A 123 2.44 -21.78 -5.14
N ASP A 124 1.13 -21.92 -4.96
CA ASP A 124 0.28 -22.93 -5.60
C ASP A 124 -1.10 -22.37 -5.99
N ASN A 125 -1.91 -23.18 -6.69
CA ASN A 125 -3.23 -22.78 -7.20
C ASN A 125 -4.39 -23.18 -6.26
N THR A 126 -4.10 -23.67 -5.06
CA THR A 126 -5.09 -24.11 -4.07
C THR A 126 -5.27 -23.12 -2.91
N SER A 127 -4.26 -22.26 -2.70
CA SER A 127 -4.30 -21.14 -1.77
C SER A 127 -5.44 -20.17 -2.07
N LYS A 128 -5.91 -19.50 -1.01
CA LYS A 128 -6.92 -18.43 -1.06
C LYS A 128 -6.33 -17.05 -0.74
N GLN A 129 -5.01 -16.91 -0.82
CA GLN A 129 -4.29 -15.65 -0.70
C GLN A 129 -4.64 -14.67 -1.83
#